data_AF-A0AAE0RZ16-F1
#
_entry.id   AF-A0AAE0RZ16-F1
#
_cell.length_a   1.000
_cell.length_b   1.000
_cell.length_c   1.000
_cell.angle_alpha   90.00
_cell.angle_beta   90.00
_cell.angle_gamma   90.00
#
_symmetry.space_group_name_H-M   'P 1'
#
loop_
_entity.id
_entity.type
_entity.pdbx_description
1 polymer ?
#
loop_
_entity_poly.entity_id
_entity_poly.type
_entity_poly.pdbx_seq_one_letter_code
_entity_poly.pdbx_strand_id
1 'polypeptide(L)'
;MGALLFGQPGIDTNQTKVVDGSGLSRHNAISPNTMIQILRFCYLANFFPSFKMTFPIAGIDGTLKERFSSSPLVGKVYAKTGSLSQIRSLSGYIDINEKTEIAFSIFATGILQSPLIIEDIIEKAVTEIFNWKKNHNP
;
A
#
# COMPACT_ATOMS: atom_id res chain seq x y z
N MET A 1 11.01 10.10 11.47
CA MET A 1 9.61 9.65 11.28
C MET A 1 9.30 8.30 11.94
N GLY A 2 10.19 7.30 11.87
CA GLY A 2 9.91 5.94 12.38
C GLY A 2 9.56 5.83 13.86
N ALA A 3 10.13 6.64 14.75
CA ALA A 3 9.88 6.56 16.19
C ALA A 3 8.53 7.17 16.66
N LEU A 4 7.77 7.85 15.79
CA LEU A 4 6.58 8.61 16.22
C LEU A 4 5.25 7.81 16.13
N LEU A 5 5.24 6.70 15.39
CA LEU A 5 4.04 5.87 15.16
C LEU A 5 3.91 4.70 16.14
N PHE A 6 5.04 4.18 16.66
CA PHE A 6 5.04 3.02 17.56
C PHE A 6 4.69 3.46 18.99
N GLY A 7 3.40 3.40 19.33
CA GLY A 7 2.86 3.82 20.63
C GLY A 7 1.52 4.55 20.54
N GLN A 8 1.01 4.81 19.34
CA GLN A 8 -0.33 5.36 19.16
C GLN A 8 -1.42 4.33 19.51
N PRO A 9 -2.51 4.73 20.17
CA PRO A 9 -3.63 3.86 20.44
C PRO A 9 -4.17 3.22 19.15
N GLY A 10 -4.20 1.89 19.09
CA GLY A 10 -4.72 1.14 17.95
C GLY A 10 -3.72 0.68 16.90
N ILE A 11 -2.40 0.88 17.12
CA ILE A 11 -1.33 0.24 16.33
C ILE A 11 -0.71 -0.90 17.16
N ASP A 12 -0.95 -2.16 16.77
CA ASP A 12 -0.31 -3.31 17.42
C ASP A 12 1.16 -3.41 17.00
N THR A 13 2.04 -3.11 17.95
CA THR A 13 3.49 -3.11 17.76
C THR A 13 4.16 -4.37 18.28
N ASN A 14 3.43 -5.32 18.89
CA ASN A 14 4.02 -6.49 19.54
C ASN A 14 4.77 -7.43 18.58
N GLN A 15 4.41 -7.40 17.29
CA GLN A 15 5.08 -8.16 16.23
C GLN A 15 5.74 -7.25 15.18
N THR A 16 5.90 -5.97 15.48
CA THR A 16 6.46 -5.00 14.56
C THR A 16 7.90 -4.69 14.92
N LYS A 17 8.83 -5.06 14.03
CA LYS A 17 10.24 -4.67 14.10
C LYS A 17 10.52 -3.73 12.94
N VAL A 18 10.81 -2.47 13.22
CA VAL A 18 11.26 -1.51 12.21
C VAL A 18 12.70 -1.14 12.53
N VAL A 19 13.60 -1.69 11.73
CA VAL A 19 15.06 -1.53 11.82
C VAL A 19 15.55 -0.38 10.96
N ASP A 20 14.86 -0.07 9.85
CA ASP A 20 15.09 1.15 9.09
C ASP A 20 13.79 1.74 8.49
N GLY A 21 13.86 3.01 8.11
CA GLY A 21 12.72 3.73 7.50
C GLY A 21 12.61 3.57 5.99
N SER A 22 13.62 2.98 5.33
CA SER A 22 13.62 2.75 3.88
C SER A 22 12.93 1.45 3.49
N GLY A 23 12.83 0.49 4.42
CA GLY A 23 12.35 -0.85 4.14
C GLY A 23 13.44 -1.82 3.69
N LEU A 24 14.72 -1.42 3.66
CA LEU A 24 15.82 -2.23 3.10
C LEU A 24 16.32 -3.32 4.05
N SER A 25 16.16 -3.10 5.35
CA SER A 25 16.50 -4.09 6.34
C SER A 25 15.58 -5.31 6.24
N ARG A 26 16.20 -6.48 6.03
CA ARG A 26 15.51 -7.78 6.11
C ARG A 26 14.95 -8.10 7.50
N HIS A 27 15.32 -7.29 8.50
CA HIS A 27 14.80 -7.37 9.86
C HIS A 27 13.59 -6.46 10.08
N ASN A 28 13.16 -5.71 9.06
CA ASN A 28 11.87 -5.06 9.09
C ASN A 28 10.77 -6.12 9.03
N ALA A 29 10.08 -6.33 10.14
CA ALA A 29 8.91 -7.16 10.23
C ALA A 29 7.73 -6.22 10.53
N ILE A 30 6.87 -6.00 9.55
CA ILE A 30 5.58 -5.37 9.76
C ILE A 30 4.53 -6.30 9.17
N SER A 31 3.40 -6.47 9.86
CA SER A 31 2.30 -7.24 9.28
C SER A 31 1.48 -6.35 8.34
N PRO A 32 0.81 -6.91 7.31
CA PRO A 32 -0.14 -6.15 6.50
C PRO A 32 -1.21 -5.47 7.36
N ASN A 33 -1.67 -6.10 8.44
CA ASN A 33 -2.65 -5.52 9.36
C ASN A 33 -2.12 -4.28 10.09
N THR A 34 -0.87 -4.33 10.57
CA THR A 34 -0.23 -3.17 11.18
C THR A 34 -0.06 -2.05 10.16
N MET A 35 0.29 -2.37 8.91
CA MET A 35 0.38 -1.37 7.83
C MET A 35 -0.99 -0.72 7.56
N ILE A 36 -2.08 -1.50 7.54
CA ILE A 36 -3.45 -0.95 7.44
C ILE A 36 -3.76 -0.02 8.62
N GLN A 37 -3.37 -0.37 9.85
CA GLN A 37 -3.59 0.48 11.02
C GLN A 37 -2.84 1.81 10.88
N ILE A 38 -1.60 1.80 10.38
CA ILE A 38 -0.81 3.00 10.10
C ILE A 38 -1.48 3.85 9.01
N LEU A 39 -1.88 3.24 7.88
CA LEU A 39 -2.57 3.95 6.81
C LEU A 39 -3.87 4.57 7.32
N ARG A 40 -4.65 3.84 8.13
CA ARG A 40 -5.87 4.37 8.75
C ARG A 40 -5.59 5.51 9.71
N PHE A 41 -4.54 5.44 10.50
CA PHE A 41 -4.12 6.53 11.37
C PHE A 41 -3.78 7.79 10.55
N CYS A 42 -3.00 7.65 9.48
CA CYS A 42 -2.69 8.75 8.58
C CYS A 42 -3.92 9.32 7.88
N TYR A 43 -4.87 8.47 7.47
CA TYR A 43 -6.14 8.87 6.86
C TYR A 43 -6.97 9.79 7.77
N LEU A 44 -6.99 9.52 9.07
CA LEU A 44 -7.73 10.34 10.05
C LEU A 44 -7.00 11.62 10.47
N ALA A 45 -5.75 11.81 10.02
CA ALA A 45 -4.95 12.97 10.41
C ALA A 45 -5.21 14.18 9.48
N ASN A 46 -5.11 15.39 10.05
CA ASN A 46 -5.29 16.64 9.28
C ASN A 46 -4.31 16.79 8.11
N PHE A 47 -3.16 16.14 8.16
CA PHE A 47 -2.15 16.17 7.11
C PHE A 47 -2.39 15.15 5.98
N PHE A 48 -3.47 14.37 6.03
CA PHE A 48 -3.74 13.28 5.10
C PHE A 48 -3.63 13.68 3.61
N PRO A 49 -4.22 14.80 3.14
CA PRO A 49 -4.15 15.14 1.72
C PRO A 49 -2.70 15.29 1.23
N SER A 50 -1.86 15.99 1.99
CA SER A 50 -0.44 16.15 1.66
C SER A 50 0.33 14.84 1.78
N PHE A 51 0.03 14.02 2.79
CA PHE A 51 0.67 12.70 2.96
C PHE A 51 0.35 11.76 1.80
N LYS A 52 -0.91 11.67 1.37
CA LYS A 52 -1.34 10.85 0.24
C LYS A 52 -0.61 11.22 -1.05
N MET A 53 -0.40 12.52 -1.28
CA MET A 53 0.34 13.02 -2.45
C MET A 53 1.84 12.67 -2.45
N THR A 54 2.39 12.14 -1.35
CA THR A 54 3.78 11.64 -1.35
C THR A 54 3.92 10.26 -1.98
N PHE A 55 2.81 9.56 -2.22
CA PHE A 55 2.83 8.24 -2.82
C PHE A 55 2.91 8.32 -4.35
N PRO A 56 3.64 7.41 -5.01
CA PRO A 56 3.51 7.18 -6.44
C PRO A 56 2.06 6.91 -6.85
N ILE A 57 1.69 7.41 -8.03
CA ILE A 57 0.32 7.33 -8.57
C ILE A 57 0.29 6.34 -9.74
N ALA A 58 -0.65 5.39 -9.70
CA ALA A 58 -0.87 4.39 -10.75
C ALA A 58 -0.99 5.02 -12.15
N GLY A 59 -0.17 4.54 -13.08
CA GLY A 59 -0.13 4.97 -14.48
C GLY A 59 0.42 6.37 -14.72
N ILE A 60 0.94 7.06 -13.69
CA ILE A 60 1.32 8.48 -13.78
C ILE A 60 2.75 8.72 -13.30
N ASP A 61 3.10 8.25 -12.10
CA ASP A 61 4.34 8.67 -11.44
C ASP A 61 5.10 7.54 -10.71
N GLY A 62 6.40 7.76 -10.55
CA GLY A 62 7.29 6.97 -9.74
C GLY A 62 7.31 5.50 -10.13
N THR A 63 7.35 4.64 -9.11
CA THR A 63 7.40 3.18 -9.31
C THR A 63 6.11 2.57 -9.83
N LEU A 64 5.04 3.36 -9.98
CA LEU A 64 3.76 2.92 -10.53
C LEU A 64 3.47 3.49 -11.93
N LYS A 65 4.40 4.26 -12.51
CA LYS A 65 4.21 4.93 -13.79
C LYS A 65 3.78 3.97 -14.92
N GLU A 66 4.45 2.81 -15.01
CA GLU A 66 4.16 1.79 -16.03
C GLU A 66 3.22 0.68 -15.51
N ARG A 67 2.64 0.85 -14.31
CA ARG A 67 1.78 -0.12 -13.65
C ARG A 67 0.34 0.36 -13.65
N PHE A 68 -0.61 -0.57 -13.71
CA PHE A 68 -2.03 -0.28 -13.87
C PHE A 68 -2.40 0.49 -15.16
N SER A 69 -1.50 0.65 -16.12
CA SER A 69 -1.69 1.53 -17.29
C SER A 69 -2.91 1.17 -18.16
N SER A 70 -3.33 -0.09 -18.15
CA SER A 70 -4.52 -0.58 -18.87
C SER A 70 -5.72 -0.84 -17.94
N SER A 71 -5.67 -0.39 -16.69
CA SER A 71 -6.70 -0.61 -15.66
C SER A 71 -7.56 0.64 -15.45
N PRO A 72 -8.83 0.51 -15.03
CA PRO A 72 -9.65 1.65 -14.59
C PRO A 72 -9.10 2.40 -13.34
N LEU A 73 -7.97 1.92 -12.80
CA LEU A 73 -7.25 2.44 -11.64
C LEU A 73 -6.19 3.49 -11.96
N VAL A 74 -5.91 3.79 -13.23
CA VAL A 74 -5.00 4.91 -13.59
C VAL A 74 -5.47 6.19 -12.89
N GLY A 75 -4.56 6.84 -12.18
CA GLY A 75 -4.83 8.06 -11.39
C GLY A 75 -5.61 7.86 -10.10
N LYS A 76 -5.93 6.62 -9.69
CA LYS A 76 -6.78 6.33 -8.51
C LYS A 76 -6.05 5.57 -7.40
N VAL A 77 -4.90 4.98 -7.69
CA VAL A 77 -4.11 4.27 -6.68
C VAL A 77 -2.90 5.11 -6.30
N TYR A 78 -2.78 5.39 -5.00
CA TYR A 78 -1.68 6.10 -4.37
C TYR A 78 -0.98 5.11 -3.45
N ALA A 79 0.11 4.51 -3.91
CA ALA A 79 0.70 3.39 -3.18
C ALA A 79 2.22 3.30 -3.29
N LYS A 80 2.82 2.80 -2.21
CA LYS A 80 4.27 2.63 -2.10
C LYS A 80 4.60 1.19 -2.43
N THR A 81 5.57 1.03 -3.32
CA THR A 81 6.16 -0.26 -3.68
C THR A 81 7.24 -0.66 -2.69
N GLY A 82 7.32 -1.96 -2.39
CA GLY A 82 8.46 -2.58 -1.73
C GLY A 82 8.96 -3.77 -2.53
N SER A 83 10.26 -3.77 -2.80
CA SER A 83 10.92 -4.79 -3.61
C SER A 83 12.18 -5.25 -2.90
N LEU A 84 12.14 -6.46 -2.34
CA LEU A 84 13.30 -7.15 -1.78
C LEU A 84 13.43 -8.54 -2.40
N SER A 85 14.53 -9.23 -2.14
CA SER A 85 14.69 -10.63 -2.58
C SER A 85 13.53 -11.48 -2.03
N GLN A 86 12.84 -12.19 -2.93
CA GLN A 86 11.66 -13.03 -2.65
C GLN A 86 10.44 -12.31 -2.03
N ILE A 87 10.44 -10.98 -1.99
CA ILE A 87 9.35 -10.19 -1.40
C ILE A 87 8.88 -9.10 -2.37
N ARG A 88 7.57 -9.02 -2.58
CA ARG A 88 6.92 -7.88 -3.25
C ARG A 88 5.80 -7.37 -2.36
N SER A 89 5.72 -6.05 -2.22
CA SER A 89 4.66 -5.41 -1.46
C SER A 89 4.11 -4.18 -2.17
N LEU A 90 2.82 -3.96 -1.98
CA LEU A 90 2.14 -2.73 -2.38
C LEU A 90 1.14 -2.34 -1.29
N SER A 91 1.29 -1.13 -0.77
CA SER A 91 0.42 -0.60 0.29
C SER A 91 0.10 0.86 0.03
N GLY A 92 -1.14 1.26 0.29
CA GLY A 92 -1.59 2.62 0.03
C GLY A 92 -3.10 2.75 0.00
N TYR A 93 -3.59 3.67 -0.83
CA TYR A 93 -5.00 4.03 -0.94
C TYR A 93 -5.52 3.85 -2.36
N ILE A 94 -6.82 3.52 -2.47
CA ILE A 94 -7.58 3.47 -3.71
C ILE A 94 -8.73 4.46 -3.60
N ASP A 95 -8.83 5.37 -4.57
CA ASP A 95 -9.95 6.31 -4.68
C ASP A 95 -11.11 5.62 -5.38
N ILE A 96 -12.24 5.51 -4.68
CA ILE A 96 -13.47 4.94 -5.22
C ILE A 96 -14.32 6.06 -5.84
N ASN A 97 -14.52 7.12 -5.05
CA ASN A 97 -15.20 8.36 -5.42
C ASN A 97 -14.66 9.50 -4.54
N GLU A 98 -15.17 10.73 -4.72
CA GLU A 98 -14.68 11.93 -4.01
C GLU A 98 -14.71 11.82 -2.48
N LYS A 99 -15.53 10.91 -1.91
CA LYS A 99 -15.74 10.78 -0.46
C LYS A 99 -15.28 9.45 0.11
N THR A 100 -14.90 8.50 -0.74
CA THR A 100 -14.65 7.12 -0.34
C THR A 100 -13.30 6.66 -0.84
N GLU A 101 -12.45 6.28 0.10
CA GLU A 101 -11.14 5.72 -0.16
C GLU A 101 -11.02 4.36 0.55
N ILE A 102 -10.24 3.45 -0.03
CA ILE A 102 -9.89 2.17 0.58
C ILE A 102 -8.40 2.18 0.89
N ALA A 103 -8.03 1.97 2.15
CA ALA A 103 -6.67 1.59 2.50
C ALA A 103 -6.43 0.10 2.24
N PHE A 104 -5.31 -0.24 1.61
CA PHE A 104 -4.93 -1.63 1.31
C PHE A 104 -3.43 -1.88 1.60
N SER A 105 -3.09 -3.15 1.84
CA SER A 105 -1.71 -3.59 2.00
C SER A 105 -1.59 -5.05 1.61
N ILE A 106 -0.79 -5.35 0.59
CA ILE A 106 -0.59 -6.69 0.05
C ILE A 106 0.90 -7.01 0.09
N PHE A 107 1.27 -8.06 0.83
CA PHE A 107 2.64 -8.58 0.89
C PHE A 107 2.66 -9.99 0.30
N ALA A 108 3.49 -10.19 -0.72
CA ALA A 108 3.81 -11.48 -1.31
C ALA A 108 5.24 -11.85 -0.88
N THR A 109 5.39 -12.94 -0.15
CA THR A 109 6.67 -13.46 0.36
C THR A 109 6.94 -14.86 -0.17
N GLY A 110 8.20 -15.29 -0.19
CA GLY A 110 8.57 -16.62 -0.69
C GLY A 110 8.41 -16.73 -2.21
N ILE A 111 8.62 -15.63 -2.92
CA ILE A 111 8.48 -15.57 -4.38
C ILE A 111 9.61 -16.37 -5.03
N LEU A 112 9.25 -17.48 -5.67
CA LEU A 112 10.14 -18.31 -6.48
C LEU A 112 9.99 -18.05 -7.98
N GLN A 113 8.93 -17.32 -8.36
CA GLN A 113 8.58 -16.99 -9.75
C GLN A 113 9.13 -15.62 -10.13
N SER A 114 9.00 -15.25 -11.41
CA SER A 114 9.37 -13.92 -11.88
C SER A 114 8.65 -12.83 -11.07
N PRO A 115 9.36 -11.81 -10.55
CA PRO A 115 8.77 -10.67 -9.87
C PRO A 115 7.61 -10.01 -10.61
N LEU A 116 7.72 -9.92 -11.95
CA LEU A 116 6.71 -9.29 -12.79
C LEU A 116 5.36 -10.01 -12.72
N ILE A 117 5.37 -11.35 -12.61
CA ILE A 117 4.14 -12.15 -12.46
C ILE A 117 3.46 -11.82 -11.14
N ILE A 118 4.24 -11.72 -10.05
CA ILE A 118 3.69 -11.40 -8.73
C ILE A 118 3.18 -9.95 -8.69
N GLU A 119 3.90 -9.02 -9.31
CA GLU A 119 3.47 -7.63 -9.43
C GLU A 119 2.14 -7.52 -10.21
N ASP A 120 1.96 -8.28 -11.30
CA ASP A 120 0.70 -8.37 -12.05
C ASP A 120 -0.43 -8.99 -11.23
N ILE A 121 -0.16 -10.05 -10.45
CA ILE A 121 -1.15 -10.64 -9.53
C ILE A 121 -1.59 -9.62 -8.47
N ILE A 122 -0.66 -8.85 -7.92
CA ILE A 122 -0.96 -7.78 -6.97
C ILE A 122 -1.84 -6.72 -7.64
N GLU A 123 -1.54 -6.30 -8.87
CA GLU A 123 -2.34 -5.33 -9.62
C GLU A 123 -3.77 -5.82 -9.88
N LYS A 124 -3.92 -7.09 -10.25
CA LYS A 124 -5.22 -7.75 -10.41
C LYS A 124 -5.99 -7.79 -9.10
N ALA A 125 -5.35 -8.15 -7.99
CA ALA A 125 -6.00 -8.17 -6.68
C ALA A 125 -6.52 -6.77 -6.27
N VAL A 126 -5.72 -5.72 -6.47
CA VAL A 126 -6.14 -4.33 -6.21
C VAL A 126 -7.29 -3.91 -7.13
N THR A 127 -7.25 -4.30 -8.40
CA THR A 127 -8.33 -4.04 -9.38
C THR A 127 -9.64 -4.74 -8.96
N GLU A 128 -9.57 -5.98 -8.50
CA GLU A 128 -10.75 -6.71 -8.00
C GLU A 128 -11.32 -6.08 -6.73
N ILE A 129 -10.49 -5.62 -5.79
CA ILE A 129 -10.95 -4.88 -4.60
C ILE A 129 -11.73 -3.62 -5.01
N PHE A 130 -11.21 -2.87 -5.98
CA PHE A 130 -11.87 -1.68 -6.51
C PHE A 130 -13.22 -2.01 -7.16
N ASN A 131 -13.24 -3.00 -8.05
CA ASN A 131 -14.45 -3.43 -8.74
C ASN A 131 -15.50 -3.92 -7.76
N TRP A 132 -15.10 -4.74 -6.79
CA TRP A 132 -15.99 -5.26 -5.76
C TRP A 132 -16.64 -4.12 -4.96
N LYS A 133 -15.86 -3.14 -4.50
CA LYS A 133 -16.40 -2.01 -3.74
C LYS A 133 -17.37 -1.18 -4.59
N LYS A 134 -16.99 -0.86 -5.82
CA LYS A 134 -17.81 -0.06 -6.74
C LYS A 134 -19.17 -0.71 -7.02
N ASN A 135 -19.21 -2.03 -7.09
CA ASN A 135 -20.43 -2.78 -7.40
C ASN A 135 -21.34 -3.03 -6.18
N HIS A 136 -20.82 -2.95 -4.95
CA HIS A 136 -21.57 -3.30 -3.73
C HIS A 136 -21.83 -2.10 -2.80
N ASN A 137 -21.34 -0.89 -3.12
CA ASN A 137 -21.64 0.35 -2.39
C ASN A 137 -21.22 1.60 -3.22
N PRO A 138 -22.01 1.99 -4.24
CA PRO A 138 -21.67 3.12 -5.12
C PRO A 138 -21.69 4.49 -4.44
#